data_AF-A0A2C5WFQ0-F1
#
_entry.id   AF-A0A2C5WFQ0-F1
#
_cell.length_a   1.000
_cell.length_b   1.000
_cell.length_c   1.000
_cell.angle_alpha   90.00
_cell.angle_beta   90.00
_cell.angle_gamma   90.00
#
_symmetry.space_group_name_H-M   'P 1'
#
loop_
_entity.id
_entity.type
_entity.pdbx_description
1 polymer ?
#
loop_
_entity_poly.entity_id
_entity_poly.type
_entity_poly.pdbx_seq_one_letter_code
_entity_poly.pdbx_strand_id
1 'polypeptide(L)'
;MAPPTILALKQAFITTQTGLLANDLVPSPAWLEAQATVDDPLPARAVDDALFRLSHTLTQHSRRVHAPQATRHVAEQLDRLYWQATERGADVNTADGDMSNGVGRHVDISMTKAISNLPPTWPSETQAHAFPAESQRYTHLVTSLTNLDAQRAAVLARVQRLRRIRASLAPLQPIPSKRARSHSEGPDTDANADGHVAAQGSEEDGNEAVRNAIQENLVARNGAMEKELERMRVLLARVGGRVSRLKAKSDEELVLDLREAEKKKVDALLGTL
;
A
#
# COMPACT_ATOMS: atom_id res chain seq x y z
N MET A 1 2.63 11.55 13.15
CA MET A 1 2.62 12.10 11.78
C MET A 1 2.76 10.95 10.80
N ALA A 2 2.04 10.96 9.68
CA ALA A 2 2.21 9.95 8.63
C ALA A 2 3.59 10.12 7.96
N PRO A 3 4.25 9.02 7.54
CA PRO A 3 5.53 9.12 6.82
C PRO A 3 5.35 9.84 5.47
N PRO A 4 6.32 10.66 5.04
CA PRO A 4 6.21 11.39 3.78
C PRO A 4 6.18 10.41 2.59
N THR A 5 5.32 10.68 1.62
CA THR A 5 5.26 9.88 0.39
C THR A 5 6.46 10.20 -0.52
N ILE A 6 6.84 9.26 -1.39
CA ILE A 6 7.94 9.47 -2.37
C ILE A 6 7.67 10.71 -3.23
N LEU A 7 6.40 10.91 -3.63
CA LEU A 7 5.97 12.11 -4.35
C LEU A 7 6.22 13.38 -3.54
N ALA A 8 5.90 13.39 -2.24
CA ALA A 8 6.14 14.54 -1.36
C ALA A 8 7.64 14.83 -1.20
N LEU A 9 8.49 13.80 -1.13
CA LEU A 9 9.95 13.97 -1.10
C LEU A 9 10.48 14.58 -2.40
N LYS A 10 9.99 14.13 -3.56
CA LYS A 10 10.37 14.69 -4.86
C LYS A 10 9.92 16.13 -5.01
N GLN A 11 8.70 16.45 -4.58
CA GLN A 11 8.20 17.82 -4.54
C GLN A 11 9.08 18.69 -3.64
N ALA A 12 9.35 18.23 -2.41
CA ALA A 12 10.21 18.95 -1.49
C ALA A 12 11.61 19.20 -2.09
N PHE A 13 12.22 18.19 -2.70
CA PHE A 13 13.50 18.34 -3.39
C PHE A 13 13.45 19.38 -4.51
N ILE A 14 12.45 19.34 -5.39
CA ILE A 14 12.35 20.33 -6.46
C ILE A 14 12.16 21.73 -5.87
N THR A 15 11.32 21.89 -4.84
CA THR A 15 11.12 23.18 -4.19
C THR A 15 12.41 23.72 -3.56
N THR A 16 13.21 22.85 -2.92
CA THR A 16 14.49 23.29 -2.34
C THR A 16 15.49 23.68 -3.41
N GLN A 17 15.61 22.90 -4.49
CA GLN A 17 16.49 23.25 -5.62
C GLN A 17 16.08 24.56 -6.28
N THR A 18 14.77 24.77 -6.51
CA THR A 18 14.28 26.03 -7.06
C THR A 18 14.50 27.21 -6.12
N GLY A 19 14.46 26.97 -4.80
CA GLY A 19 14.77 27.99 -3.80
C GLY A 19 16.25 28.38 -3.78
N LEU A 20 17.15 27.41 -3.95
CA LEU A 20 18.60 27.67 -4.05
C LEU A 20 18.95 28.49 -5.29
N LEU A 21 18.30 28.19 -6.42
CA LEU A 21 18.45 28.98 -7.65
C LEU A 21 17.83 30.37 -7.51
N ALA A 22 16.82 30.51 -6.65
CA ALA A 22 16.14 31.76 -6.36
C ALA A 22 16.76 32.60 -5.25
N ASN A 23 17.93 32.22 -4.76
CA ASN A 23 18.61 32.92 -3.68
C ASN A 23 19.09 34.31 -4.13
N ASP A 24 19.10 35.27 -3.21
CA ASP A 24 19.56 36.62 -3.50
C ASP A 24 21.05 36.61 -3.87
N LEU A 25 21.36 37.25 -4.99
CA LEU A 25 22.70 37.30 -5.53
C LEU A 25 23.52 38.37 -4.81
N VAL A 26 24.67 37.96 -4.29
CA VAL A 26 25.67 38.84 -3.67
C VAL A 26 26.86 38.94 -4.63
N PRO A 27 27.49 40.12 -4.79
CA PRO A 27 28.69 40.22 -5.60
C PRO A 27 29.78 39.27 -5.07
N SER A 28 30.45 38.57 -5.98
CA SER A 28 31.54 37.67 -5.63
C SER A 28 32.69 38.45 -4.96
N PRO A 29 33.34 37.92 -3.91
CA PRO A 29 34.47 38.58 -3.27
C PRO A 29 35.62 38.85 -4.25
N ALA A 30 35.89 37.94 -5.18
CA ALA A 30 36.89 38.12 -6.22
C ALA A 30 36.55 39.28 -7.18
N TRP A 31 35.25 39.54 -7.41
CA TRP A 31 34.81 40.68 -8.21
C TRP A 31 34.98 41.99 -7.43
N LEU A 32 34.70 42.00 -6.13
CA LEU A 32 34.94 43.17 -5.27
C LEU A 32 36.42 43.54 -5.19
N GLU A 33 37.31 42.55 -5.11
CA GLU A 33 38.76 42.76 -5.14
C GLU A 33 39.23 43.34 -6.47
N ALA A 34 38.74 42.80 -7.60
CA ALA A 34 39.03 43.36 -8.92
C ALA A 34 38.54 44.82 -9.04
N GLN A 35 37.35 45.11 -8.52
CA GLN A 35 36.76 46.45 -8.56
C GLN A 35 37.56 47.47 -7.73
N ALA A 36 38.19 47.03 -6.63
CA ALA A 36 39.04 47.87 -5.79
C ALA A 36 40.38 48.23 -6.45
N THR A 37 40.80 47.47 -7.47
CA THR A 37 42.06 47.71 -8.21
C THR A 37 41.89 48.59 -9.44
N VAL A 38 40.66 48.96 -9.81
CA VAL A 38 40.35 49.77 -11.01
C VAL A 38 40.33 51.26 -10.64
N ASP A 39 40.91 52.11 -11.50
CA ASP A 39 41.02 53.56 -11.27
C ASP A 39 39.68 54.31 -11.25
N ASP A 40 38.63 53.79 -11.92
CA ASP A 40 37.27 54.33 -11.91
C ASP A 40 36.24 53.22 -11.62
N PRO A 41 35.94 52.94 -10.34
CA PRO A 41 35.04 51.85 -9.97
C PRO A 41 33.56 52.22 -10.20
N LEU A 42 32.79 51.26 -10.73
CA LEU A 42 31.33 51.26 -10.75
C LEU A 42 30.76 51.68 -9.38
N PRO A 43 29.78 52.60 -9.36
CA PRO A 43 29.18 53.05 -8.12
C PRO A 43 28.40 51.91 -7.46
N ALA A 44 28.65 51.67 -6.17
CA ALA A 44 28.03 50.59 -5.38
C ALA A 44 26.49 50.59 -5.51
N ARG A 45 25.87 51.78 -5.51
CA ARG A 45 24.43 51.93 -5.67
C ARG A 45 23.87 51.41 -7.00
N ALA A 46 24.61 51.56 -8.10
CA ALA A 46 24.16 51.05 -9.39
C ALA A 46 24.26 49.52 -9.44
N VAL A 47 25.27 48.95 -8.77
CA VAL A 47 25.46 47.50 -8.63
C VAL A 47 24.34 46.94 -7.76
N ASP A 48 24.04 47.57 -6.62
CA ASP A 48 22.94 47.18 -5.74
C ASP A 48 21.57 47.25 -6.43
N ASP A 49 21.29 48.33 -7.17
CA ASP A 49 20.06 48.47 -7.95
C ASP A 49 19.95 47.40 -9.05
N ALA A 50 21.06 47.07 -9.72
CA ALA A 50 21.10 46.03 -10.74
C ALA A 50 20.88 44.63 -10.13
N LEU A 51 21.54 44.32 -9.01
CA LEU A 51 21.37 43.07 -8.28
C LEU A 51 19.95 42.92 -7.74
N PHE A 52 19.38 43.99 -7.18
CA PHE A 52 18.00 44.00 -6.71
C PHE A 52 17.01 43.75 -7.85
N ARG A 53 17.20 44.39 -9.02
CA ARG A 53 16.35 44.13 -10.18
C ARG A 53 16.50 42.69 -10.68
N LEU A 54 17.71 42.17 -10.71
CA LEU A 54 17.98 40.80 -11.12
C LEU A 54 17.33 39.79 -10.16
N SER A 55 17.56 39.91 -8.85
CA SER A 55 16.97 39.03 -7.84
C SER A 55 15.43 39.11 -7.86
N HIS A 56 14.88 40.30 -8.06
CA HIS A 56 13.44 40.49 -8.22
C HIS A 56 12.90 39.78 -9.46
N THR A 57 13.53 39.95 -10.64
CA THR A 57 13.11 39.25 -11.86
C THR A 57 13.24 37.74 -11.73
N LEU A 58 14.28 37.26 -11.05
CA LEU A 58 14.54 35.85 -10.84
C LEU A 58 13.50 35.23 -9.88
N THR A 59 13.14 35.94 -8.81
CA THR A 59 12.06 35.55 -7.90
C THR A 59 10.70 35.53 -8.59
N GLN A 60 10.43 36.49 -9.48
CA GLN A 60 9.22 36.49 -10.30
C GLN A 60 9.20 35.30 -11.26
N HIS A 61 10.32 35.01 -11.92
CA HIS A 61 10.44 33.87 -12.83
C HIS A 61 10.26 32.54 -12.10
N SER A 62 10.92 32.34 -10.95
CA SER A 62 10.81 31.11 -10.18
C SER A 62 9.37 30.87 -9.71
N ARG A 63 8.65 31.91 -9.27
CA ARG A 63 7.23 31.81 -8.89
C ARG A 63 6.31 31.52 -10.06
N ARG A 64 6.59 32.05 -11.26
CA ARG A 64 5.75 31.86 -12.45
C ARG A 64 5.98 30.50 -13.11
N VAL A 65 7.23 30.05 -13.21
CA VAL A 65 7.60 28.80 -13.88
C VAL A 65 7.46 27.60 -12.95
N HIS A 66 7.86 27.75 -11.68
CA HIS A 66 7.80 26.68 -10.68
C HIS A 66 6.63 26.88 -9.71
N ALA A 67 5.43 27.08 -10.27
CA ALA A 67 4.21 27.10 -9.46
C ALA A 67 4.02 25.76 -8.73
N PRO A 68 3.38 25.71 -7.54
CA PRO A 68 3.22 24.48 -6.77
C PRO A 68 2.59 23.33 -7.56
N GLN A 69 1.65 23.65 -8.46
CA GLN A 69 1.01 22.67 -9.35
C GLN A 69 1.96 22.11 -10.41
N ALA A 70 2.84 22.96 -10.98
CA ALA A 70 3.84 22.53 -11.94
C ALA A 70 4.90 21.64 -11.27
N THR A 71 5.36 22.02 -10.09
CA THR A 71 6.30 21.21 -9.29
C THR A 71 5.71 19.84 -8.94
N ARG A 72 4.41 19.80 -8.59
CA ARG A 72 3.69 18.53 -8.40
C ARG A 72 3.63 17.70 -9.68
N HIS A 73 3.26 18.31 -10.80
CA HIS A 73 3.17 17.62 -12.08
C HIS A 73 4.53 17.03 -12.50
N VAL A 74 5.62 17.78 -12.37
CA VAL A 74 6.98 17.29 -12.69
C VAL A 74 7.36 16.14 -11.76
N ALA A 75 7.05 16.24 -10.47
CA ALA A 75 7.29 15.15 -9.52
C ALA A 75 6.51 13.87 -9.90
N GLU A 76 5.24 14.01 -10.31
CA GLU A 76 4.42 12.88 -10.79
C GLU A 76 4.97 12.29 -12.11
N GLN A 77 5.46 13.14 -13.04
CA GLN A 77 6.11 12.67 -14.26
C GLN A 77 7.40 11.90 -13.97
N LEU A 78 8.22 12.40 -13.05
CA LEU A 78 9.44 11.71 -12.61
C LEU A 78 9.12 10.39 -11.90
N ASP A 79 8.04 10.33 -11.11
CA ASP A 79 7.53 9.07 -10.56
C ASP A 79 7.13 8.09 -11.67
N ARG A 80 6.33 8.54 -12.65
CA ARG A 80 5.91 7.68 -13.77
C ARG A 80 7.08 7.20 -14.62
N LEU A 81 8.03 8.09 -14.96
CA LEU A 81 9.22 7.73 -15.73
C LEU A 81 10.11 6.76 -14.96
N TYR A 82 10.24 6.93 -13.64
CA TYR A 82 10.99 6.00 -12.80
C TYR A 82 10.33 4.61 -12.81
N TRP A 83 9.01 4.53 -12.62
CA TRP A 83 8.28 3.25 -12.70
C TRP A 83 8.36 2.62 -14.09
N GLN A 84 8.18 3.39 -15.15
CA GLN A 84 8.31 2.89 -16.52
C GLN A 84 9.73 2.43 -16.85
N ALA A 85 10.76 3.11 -16.32
CA ALA A 85 12.15 2.69 -16.47
C ALA A 85 12.45 1.40 -15.69
N THR A 86 11.84 1.23 -14.50
CA THR A 86 11.95 -0.01 -13.73
C THR A 86 11.25 -1.17 -14.45
N GLU A 87 10.08 -0.95 -15.03
CA GLU A 87 9.35 -1.95 -15.81
C GLU A 87 10.09 -2.29 -17.11
N ARG A 88 10.58 -1.29 -17.86
CA ARG A 88 11.40 -1.52 -19.06
C ARG A 88 12.73 -2.22 -18.76
N GLY A 89 13.35 -1.93 -17.62
CA GLY A 89 14.55 -2.64 -17.17
C GLY A 89 14.25 -4.08 -16.75
N ALA A 90 13.06 -4.34 -16.19
CA ALA A 90 12.59 -5.70 -15.90
C ALA A 90 12.27 -6.48 -17.18
N ASP A 91 11.71 -5.83 -18.20
CA ASP A 91 11.43 -6.46 -19.51
C ASP A 91 12.71 -6.75 -20.31
N VAL A 92 13.73 -5.86 -20.27
CA VAL A 92 15.04 -6.12 -20.88
C VAL A 92 15.81 -7.23 -20.14
N ASN A 93 15.57 -7.41 -18.85
CA ASN A 93 16.09 -8.56 -18.09
C ASN A 93 15.31 -9.87 -18.30
N THR A 94 14.34 -9.89 -19.23
CA THR A 94 13.59 -11.11 -19.60
C THR A 94 14.13 -11.78 -20.88
N ALA A 95 15.27 -11.32 -21.41
CA ALA A 95 15.99 -12.02 -22.48
C ALA A 95 17.50 -12.11 -22.14
N ASP A 96 17.92 -13.25 -21.57
CA ASP A 96 19.32 -13.70 -21.50
C ASP A 96 20.38 -12.84 -20.77
N GLY A 97 19.98 -11.94 -19.87
CA GLY A 97 20.90 -11.18 -19.03
C GLY A 97 21.35 -11.95 -17.78
N ASP A 98 22.57 -12.48 -17.81
CA ASP A 98 23.32 -13.07 -16.70
C ASP A 98 23.10 -12.35 -15.34
N MET A 99 22.27 -12.95 -14.47
CA MET A 99 22.07 -12.52 -13.08
C MET A 99 23.22 -12.95 -12.14
N SER A 100 24.34 -13.45 -12.68
CA SER A 100 25.48 -13.93 -11.87
C SER A 100 26.16 -12.85 -11.05
N ASN A 101 25.90 -11.55 -11.28
CA ASN A 101 26.64 -10.49 -10.60
C ASN A 101 25.76 -9.34 -10.08
N GLY A 102 24.83 -9.68 -9.19
CA GLY A 102 24.36 -8.74 -8.16
C GLY A 102 22.89 -8.36 -8.23
N VAL A 103 22.33 -8.12 -7.04
CA VAL A 103 21.05 -7.46 -6.85
C VAL A 103 21.21 -6.05 -7.40
N GLY A 104 20.72 -5.79 -8.61
CA GLY A 104 20.66 -4.44 -9.15
C GLY A 104 20.03 -3.50 -8.12
N ARG A 105 20.53 -2.26 -8.02
CA ARG A 105 20.12 -1.25 -7.02
C ARG A 105 18.60 -1.01 -6.93
N HIS A 106 17.83 -1.53 -7.88
CA HIS A 106 16.38 -1.36 -8.04
C HIS A 106 15.63 -2.70 -8.17
N VAL A 107 16.22 -3.82 -7.74
CA VAL A 107 15.53 -5.11 -7.71
C VAL A 107 14.44 -5.04 -6.63
N ASP A 108 13.19 -5.28 -7.05
CA ASP A 108 12.08 -5.40 -6.12
C ASP A 108 12.21 -6.69 -5.30
N ILE A 109 12.63 -6.54 -4.04
CA ILE A 109 12.77 -7.63 -3.07
C ILE A 109 11.42 -8.24 -2.66
N SER A 110 10.30 -7.72 -3.16
CA SER A 110 9.00 -8.38 -3.03
C SER A 110 8.80 -9.49 -4.06
N MET A 111 9.58 -9.55 -5.14
CA MET A 111 9.39 -10.59 -6.16
C MET A 111 10.06 -11.90 -5.76
N THR A 112 9.32 -13.01 -5.77
CA THR A 112 9.85 -14.36 -5.45
C THR A 112 11.07 -14.73 -6.32
N LYS A 113 11.06 -14.35 -7.61
CA LYS A 113 12.20 -14.55 -8.53
C LYS A 113 13.43 -13.74 -8.14
N ALA A 114 13.24 -12.54 -7.60
CA ALA A 114 14.34 -11.73 -7.10
C ALA A 114 14.93 -12.38 -5.85
N ILE A 115 14.08 -12.77 -4.90
CA ILE A 115 14.46 -13.44 -3.64
C ILE A 115 15.26 -14.73 -3.91
N SER A 116 14.86 -15.52 -4.91
CA SER A 116 15.58 -16.75 -5.29
C SER A 116 16.97 -16.50 -5.86
N ASN A 117 17.23 -15.31 -6.41
CA ASN A 117 18.51 -14.96 -7.00
C ASN A 117 19.48 -14.33 -5.98
N LEU A 118 19.05 -14.10 -4.73
CA LEU A 118 19.96 -13.58 -3.71
C LEU A 118 20.97 -14.66 -3.28
N PRO A 119 22.27 -14.31 -3.22
CA PRO A 119 23.28 -15.17 -2.64
C PRO A 119 22.96 -15.48 -1.17
N PRO A 120 23.03 -16.74 -0.72
CA PRO A 120 22.75 -17.10 0.67
C PRO A 120 23.81 -16.54 1.64
N THR A 121 25.02 -16.28 1.14
CA THR A 121 26.16 -15.72 1.87
C THR A 121 26.71 -14.49 1.17
N TRP A 122 27.51 -13.70 1.88
CA TRP A 122 28.13 -12.51 1.31
C TRP A 122 28.98 -12.90 0.07
N PRO A 123 28.80 -12.26 -1.10
CA PRO A 123 29.38 -12.77 -2.36
C PRO A 123 30.91 -12.75 -2.43
N SER A 124 31.55 -11.82 -1.72
CA SER A 124 33.01 -11.66 -1.71
C SER A 124 33.59 -12.10 -0.37
N GLU A 125 34.33 -13.20 -0.36
CA GLU A 125 34.96 -13.75 0.86
C GLU A 125 35.97 -12.77 1.47
N THR A 126 36.73 -12.04 0.65
CA THR A 126 37.67 -10.99 1.11
C THR A 126 36.96 -9.85 1.85
N GLN A 127 35.81 -9.40 1.35
CA GLN A 127 35.00 -8.38 2.02
C GLN A 127 34.27 -8.93 3.25
N ALA A 128 33.85 -10.20 3.21
CA ALA A 128 33.23 -10.85 4.36
C ALA A 128 34.19 -10.93 5.56
N HIS A 129 35.49 -11.15 5.30
CA HIS A 129 36.54 -11.10 6.32
C HIS A 129 36.86 -9.69 6.79
N ALA A 130 36.83 -8.69 5.89
CA ALA A 130 37.05 -7.29 6.25
C ALA A 130 35.90 -6.71 7.10
N PHE A 131 34.67 -7.19 6.88
CA PHE A 131 33.43 -6.70 7.50
C PHE A 131 32.58 -7.87 8.05
N PRO A 132 33.00 -8.50 9.17
CA PRO A 132 32.36 -9.71 9.69
C PRO A 132 30.98 -9.44 10.31
N ALA A 133 30.73 -8.25 10.85
CA ALA A 133 29.43 -7.91 11.44
C ALA A 133 28.37 -7.70 10.36
N GLU A 134 28.73 -7.04 9.25
CA GLU A 134 27.85 -6.79 8.10
C GLU A 134 27.50 -8.09 7.38
N SER A 135 28.47 -9.00 7.22
CA SER A 135 28.22 -10.30 6.59
C SER A 135 27.25 -11.17 7.39
N GLN A 136 27.35 -11.20 8.72
CA GLN A 136 26.39 -11.88 9.59
C GLN A 136 24.99 -11.24 9.54
N ARG A 137 24.91 -9.91 9.47
CA ARG A 137 23.62 -9.22 9.32
C ARG A 137 22.97 -9.56 7.99
N TYR A 138 23.75 -9.60 6.92
CA TYR A 138 23.27 -9.99 5.59
C TYR A 138 22.66 -11.39 5.60
N THR A 139 23.36 -12.39 6.14
CA THR A 139 22.86 -13.78 6.18
C THR A 139 21.57 -13.89 7.01
N HIS A 140 21.50 -13.21 8.15
CA HIS A 140 20.28 -13.14 8.95
C HIS A 140 19.11 -12.50 8.20
N LEU A 141 19.36 -11.44 7.43
CA LEU A 141 18.32 -10.80 6.62
C LEU A 141 17.85 -11.68 5.46
N VAL A 142 18.76 -12.33 4.74
CA VAL A 142 18.41 -13.24 3.63
C VAL A 142 17.60 -14.44 4.13
N THR A 143 17.99 -15.03 5.26
CA THR A 143 17.23 -16.13 5.89
C THR A 143 15.84 -15.69 6.35
N SER A 144 15.70 -14.49 6.92
CA SER A 144 14.39 -13.92 7.26
C SER A 144 13.53 -13.69 6.01
N LEU A 145 14.09 -13.11 4.95
CA LEU A 145 13.38 -12.85 3.69
C LEU A 145 12.88 -14.12 3.03
N THR A 146 13.71 -15.16 2.96
CA THR A 146 13.32 -16.46 2.39
C THR A 146 12.20 -17.14 3.19
N ASN A 147 12.22 -17.04 4.53
CA ASN A 147 11.13 -17.54 5.37
C ASN A 147 9.82 -16.78 5.12
N LEU A 148 9.89 -15.45 5.06
CA LEU A 148 8.72 -14.61 4.77
C LEU A 148 8.13 -14.90 3.38
N ASP A 149 8.97 -15.12 2.36
CA ASP A 149 8.50 -15.51 1.02
C ASP A 149 7.82 -16.89 1.03
N ALA A 150 8.36 -17.87 1.78
CA ALA A 150 7.72 -19.16 1.96
C ALA A 150 6.35 -19.05 2.64
N GLN A 151 6.24 -18.22 3.69
CA GLN A 151 4.96 -17.94 4.36
C GLN A 151 3.96 -17.30 3.40
N ARG A 152 4.40 -16.31 2.62
CA ARG A 152 3.57 -15.65 1.61
C ARG A 152 3.09 -16.65 0.55
N ALA A 153 3.96 -17.52 0.05
CA ALA A 153 3.62 -18.54 -0.93
C ALA A 153 2.56 -19.51 -0.39
N ALA A 154 2.66 -19.94 0.86
CA ALA A 154 1.67 -20.80 1.51
C ALA A 154 0.29 -20.12 1.63
N VAL A 155 0.26 -18.83 2.00
CA VAL A 155 -0.99 -18.05 2.06
C VAL A 155 -1.61 -17.90 0.66
N LEU A 156 -0.80 -17.59 -0.35
CA LEU A 156 -1.27 -17.48 -1.73
C LEU A 156 -1.83 -18.82 -2.25
N ALA A 157 -1.18 -19.94 -1.96
CA ALA A 157 -1.68 -21.28 -2.30
C ALA A 157 -3.03 -21.58 -1.63
N ARG A 158 -3.20 -21.18 -0.36
CA ARG A 158 -4.49 -21.30 0.35
C ARG A 158 -5.57 -20.45 -0.31
N VAL A 159 -5.28 -19.20 -0.65
CA VAL A 159 -6.22 -18.30 -1.34
C VAL A 159 -6.61 -18.86 -2.70
N GLN A 160 -5.65 -19.35 -3.48
CA GLN A 160 -5.93 -19.99 -4.78
C GLN A 160 -6.81 -21.22 -4.63
N ARG A 161 -6.56 -22.08 -3.63
CA ARG A 161 -7.42 -23.24 -3.32
C ARG A 161 -8.85 -22.80 -3.04
N LEU A 162 -9.05 -21.80 -2.17
CA LEU A 162 -10.39 -21.30 -1.85
C LEU A 162 -11.08 -20.67 -3.05
N ARG A 163 -10.34 -19.95 -3.91
CA ARG A 163 -10.88 -19.40 -5.18
C ARG A 163 -11.31 -20.50 -6.14
N ARG A 164 -10.54 -21.60 -6.27
CA ARG A 164 -10.92 -22.76 -7.08
C ARG A 164 -12.22 -23.40 -6.57
N ILE A 165 -12.33 -23.61 -5.26
CA ILE A 165 -13.55 -24.15 -4.63
C ILE A 165 -14.73 -23.20 -4.87
N ARG A 166 -14.53 -21.88 -4.72
CA ARG A 166 -15.58 -20.90 -5.01
C ARG A 166 -16.00 -20.93 -6.48
N ALA A 167 -15.05 -21.06 -7.41
CA ALA A 167 -15.35 -21.14 -8.83
C ALA A 167 -16.14 -22.42 -9.19
N SER A 168 -15.82 -23.56 -8.59
CA SER A 168 -16.61 -24.80 -8.79
C SER A 168 -18.01 -24.72 -8.19
N LEU A 169 -18.22 -23.89 -7.16
CA LEU A 169 -19.54 -23.66 -6.57
C LEU A 169 -20.37 -22.60 -7.31
N ALA A 170 -19.74 -21.74 -8.12
CA ALA A 170 -20.42 -20.71 -8.91
C ALA A 170 -21.56 -21.23 -9.83
N PRO A 171 -21.42 -22.33 -10.59
CA PRO A 171 -22.51 -22.85 -11.43
C PRO A 171 -23.69 -23.42 -10.64
N LEU A 172 -23.49 -23.76 -9.36
CA LEU A 172 -24.55 -24.21 -8.45
C LEU A 172 -25.21 -23.05 -7.72
N GLN A 173 -24.76 -21.81 -7.95
CA GLN A 173 -25.45 -20.65 -7.42
C GLN A 173 -26.74 -20.44 -8.22
N PRO A 174 -27.89 -20.32 -7.53
CA PRO A 174 -29.19 -20.22 -8.19
C PRO A 174 -29.22 -18.98 -9.09
N ILE A 175 -29.53 -19.20 -10.37
CA ILE A 175 -29.74 -18.14 -11.36
C ILE A 175 -30.87 -17.24 -10.84
N PRO A 176 -30.67 -15.91 -10.70
CA PRO A 176 -31.73 -15.03 -10.26
C PRO A 176 -32.85 -15.01 -11.31
N SER A 177 -34.01 -15.58 -10.96
CA SER A 177 -35.16 -15.67 -11.85
C SER A 177 -35.68 -14.27 -12.17
N LYS A 178 -35.49 -13.87 -13.42
CA LYS A 178 -36.16 -12.72 -14.03
C LYS A 178 -37.68 -12.95 -13.98
N ARG A 179 -38.39 -11.95 -13.44
CA ARG A 179 -39.85 -11.68 -13.51
C ARG A 179 -40.72 -12.39 -12.47
N ALA A 180 -41.31 -11.58 -11.59
CA ALA A 180 -42.76 -11.64 -11.39
C ALA A 180 -43.31 -10.23 -11.62
N ARG A 181 -44.07 -10.10 -12.71
CA ARG A 181 -44.92 -8.93 -12.97
C ARG A 181 -46.00 -8.91 -11.89
N SER A 182 -46.20 -7.71 -11.32
CA SER A 182 -47.43 -7.15 -10.76
C SER A 182 -48.64 -8.08 -10.61
N HIS A 183 -49.11 -8.25 -9.37
CA HIS A 183 -50.50 -8.00 -8.98
C HIS A 183 -50.71 -8.15 -7.45
N SER A 184 -51.18 -7.08 -6.80
CA SER A 184 -52.33 -7.14 -5.87
C SER A 184 -52.68 -5.73 -5.36
N GLU A 185 -53.85 -5.24 -5.75
CA GLU A 185 -54.72 -4.43 -4.89
C GLU A 185 -56.15 -5.00 -5.07
N GLY A 186 -56.81 -5.36 -3.97
CA GLY A 186 -58.25 -5.69 -3.91
C GLY A 186 -59.12 -4.42 -3.87
N PRO A 187 -60.43 -4.44 -3.52
CA PRO A 187 -61.09 -5.42 -2.62
C PRO A 187 -62.58 -5.80 -2.92
N ASP A 188 -63.06 -6.78 -2.14
CA ASP A 188 -64.41 -7.13 -1.61
C ASP A 188 -65.69 -7.18 -2.48
N THR A 189 -66.45 -8.29 -2.34
CA THR A 189 -67.92 -8.29 -2.11
C THR A 189 -68.46 -9.70 -1.78
N ASP A 190 -69.41 -9.74 -0.85
CA ASP A 190 -70.14 -10.89 -0.30
C ASP A 190 -71.08 -11.60 -1.29
N ALA A 191 -71.33 -12.92 -1.11
CA ALA A 191 -72.65 -13.55 -1.26
C ALA A 191 -72.66 -15.08 -0.96
N ASN A 192 -73.75 -15.51 -0.31
CA ASN A 192 -74.18 -16.87 0.04
C ASN A 192 -74.22 -17.89 -1.12
N ALA A 193 -74.13 -19.20 -0.83
CA ALA A 193 -75.13 -20.22 -1.21
C ALA A 193 -74.76 -21.66 -0.77
N ASP A 194 -75.81 -22.43 -0.48
CA ASP A 194 -75.91 -23.82 -0.05
C ASP A 194 -75.26 -24.89 -0.96
N GLY A 195 -75.10 -26.11 -0.39
CA GLY A 195 -75.47 -27.33 -1.12
C GLY A 195 -74.40 -28.43 -1.32
N HIS A 196 -74.46 -29.44 -0.45
CA HIS A 196 -74.62 -30.87 -0.76
C HIS A 196 -73.63 -31.68 -1.67
N VAL A 197 -73.23 -32.84 -1.10
CA VAL A 197 -72.90 -34.19 -1.65
C VAL A 197 -71.55 -34.56 -2.30
N ALA A 198 -70.94 -35.59 -1.68
CA ALA A 198 -70.00 -36.64 -2.10
C ALA A 198 -69.50 -36.78 -3.56
N ALA A 199 -68.18 -37.02 -3.69
CA ALA A 199 -67.48 -38.00 -4.57
C ALA A 199 -65.95 -37.80 -4.38
N GLN A 200 -65.15 -38.74 -3.84
CA GLN A 200 -64.58 -39.96 -4.44
C GLN A 200 -63.41 -39.72 -5.42
N GLY A 201 -62.23 -40.28 -5.08
CA GLY A 201 -61.01 -40.41 -5.91
C GLY A 201 -60.11 -39.17 -5.88
N SER A 202 -58.79 -39.22 -5.99
CA SER A 202 -57.77 -40.26 -6.10
C SER A 202 -56.45 -39.49 -6.25
N GLU A 203 -55.37 -39.97 -5.63
CA GLU A 203 -53.98 -39.71 -6.04
C GLU A 203 -53.49 -38.25 -6.04
N GLU A 204 -52.65 -37.88 -5.06
CA GLU A 204 -51.44 -37.05 -5.26
C GLU A 204 -50.65 -36.86 -3.92
N ASP A 205 -50.24 -37.97 -3.29
CA ASP A 205 -49.37 -37.98 -2.10
C ASP A 205 -47.87 -37.79 -2.45
N GLY A 206 -47.58 -37.07 -3.54
CA GLY A 206 -46.22 -36.89 -4.07
C GLY A 206 -45.69 -35.46 -3.99
N ASN A 207 -46.54 -34.48 -3.65
CA ASN A 207 -46.22 -33.06 -3.84
C ASN A 207 -46.09 -32.25 -2.53
N GLU A 208 -46.42 -32.84 -1.38
CA GLU A 208 -46.40 -32.12 -0.09
C GLU A 208 -45.00 -32.07 0.54
N ALA A 209 -44.18 -33.12 0.34
CA ALA A 209 -42.78 -33.11 0.75
C ALA A 209 -41.92 -32.12 -0.08
N VAL A 210 -42.31 -31.85 -1.33
CA VAL A 210 -41.62 -30.88 -2.20
C VAL A 210 -41.98 -29.44 -1.82
N ARG A 211 -43.19 -29.19 -1.33
CA ARG A 211 -43.62 -27.85 -0.87
C ARG A 211 -42.97 -27.44 0.45
N ASN A 212 -42.77 -28.37 1.39
CA ASN A 212 -42.11 -28.08 2.67
C ASN A 212 -40.58 -27.94 2.58
N ALA A 213 -39.95 -28.43 1.51
CA ALA A 213 -38.50 -28.30 1.29
C ALA A 213 -38.08 -26.98 0.62
N ILE A 214 -39.03 -26.19 0.09
CA ILE A 214 -38.72 -25.07 -0.79
C ILE A 214 -38.56 -23.72 -0.07
N GLN A 215 -38.84 -23.58 1.23
CA GLN A 215 -38.67 -22.29 1.91
C GLN A 215 -38.20 -22.35 3.37
N GLU A 216 -36.95 -22.77 3.63
CA GLU A 216 -36.28 -22.46 4.91
C GLU A 216 -35.61 -21.07 4.96
N ASN A 217 -35.57 -20.34 3.83
CA ASN A 217 -34.99 -19.00 3.74
C ASN A 217 -36.04 -17.89 3.59
N LEU A 218 -37.19 -18.04 4.25
CA LEU A 218 -38.00 -16.87 4.59
C LEU A 218 -37.24 -16.09 5.66
N VAL A 219 -36.88 -14.82 5.38
CA VAL A 219 -36.51 -13.85 6.41
C VAL A 219 -37.78 -13.52 7.20
N ALA A 220 -38.26 -14.49 7.96
CA ALA A 220 -39.15 -14.24 9.06
C ALA A 220 -38.31 -13.60 10.16
N ARG A 221 -38.85 -12.55 10.81
CA ARG A 221 -38.32 -12.04 12.08
C ARG A 221 -38.03 -13.25 12.98
N ASN A 222 -36.77 -13.44 13.38
CA ASN A 222 -36.21 -14.60 14.12
C ASN A 222 -35.71 -15.82 13.30
N GLY A 223 -35.48 -15.67 11.99
CA GLY A 223 -34.99 -16.74 11.10
C GLY A 223 -33.56 -17.22 11.39
N ALA A 224 -33.19 -18.39 10.86
CA ALA A 224 -31.87 -19.01 11.06
C ALA A 224 -30.70 -18.11 10.62
N MET A 225 -30.88 -17.34 9.54
CA MET A 225 -29.90 -16.36 9.06
C MET A 225 -29.69 -15.20 10.04
N GLU A 226 -30.75 -14.72 10.70
CA GLU A 226 -30.66 -13.62 11.68
C GLU A 226 -29.92 -14.07 12.94
N LYS A 227 -30.16 -15.30 13.41
CA LYS A 227 -29.41 -15.91 14.53
C LYS A 227 -27.93 -16.10 14.19
N GLU A 228 -27.62 -16.45 12.94
CA GLU A 228 -26.24 -16.62 12.51
C GLU A 228 -25.52 -15.28 12.29
N LEU A 229 -26.24 -14.24 11.84
CA LEU A 229 -25.73 -12.88 11.80
C LEU A 229 -25.45 -12.31 13.21
N GLU A 230 -26.30 -12.62 14.19
CA GLU A 230 -26.09 -12.27 15.60
C GLU A 230 -24.82 -12.97 16.15
N ARG A 231 -24.64 -14.26 15.87
CA ARG A 231 -23.40 -14.99 16.21
C ARG A 231 -22.17 -14.40 15.54
N MET A 232 -22.28 -14.01 14.26
CA MET A 232 -21.19 -13.34 13.54
C MET A 232 -20.83 -11.99 14.15
N ARG A 233 -21.81 -11.19 14.62
CA ARG A 233 -21.54 -9.93 15.31
C ARG A 233 -20.77 -10.14 16.62
N VAL A 234 -21.18 -11.12 17.42
CA VAL A 234 -20.49 -11.45 18.67
C VAL A 234 -19.07 -11.98 18.41
N LEU A 235 -18.89 -12.82 17.39
CA LEU A 235 -17.58 -13.31 16.99
C LEU A 235 -16.68 -12.19 16.46
N LEU A 236 -17.20 -11.27 15.65
CA LEU A 236 -16.45 -10.11 15.14
C LEU A 236 -16.03 -9.17 16.27
N ALA A 237 -16.89 -8.90 17.25
CA ALA A 237 -16.52 -8.14 18.44
C ALA A 237 -15.39 -8.83 19.23
N ARG A 238 -15.47 -10.16 19.39
CA ARG A 238 -14.46 -10.95 20.11
C ARG A 238 -13.14 -11.08 19.34
N VAL A 239 -13.19 -11.14 18.02
CA VAL A 239 -12.00 -11.13 17.15
C VAL A 239 -11.38 -9.74 17.15
N GLY A 240 -12.16 -8.67 17.01
CA GLY A 240 -11.69 -7.29 17.14
C GLY A 240 -10.99 -7.02 18.47
N GLY A 241 -11.57 -7.47 19.59
CA GLY A 241 -10.94 -7.36 20.91
C GLY A 241 -9.67 -8.21 21.10
N ARG A 242 -9.54 -9.36 20.41
CA ARG A 242 -8.30 -10.17 20.42
C ARG A 242 -7.22 -9.57 19.53
N VAL A 243 -7.58 -9.06 18.36
CA VAL A 243 -6.67 -8.37 17.43
C VAL A 243 -6.16 -7.07 18.04
N SER A 244 -7.02 -6.30 18.71
CA SER A 244 -6.60 -5.09 19.42
C SER A 244 -5.66 -5.39 20.60
N ARG A 245 -5.87 -6.51 21.32
CA ARG A 245 -4.94 -6.96 22.37
C ARG A 245 -3.61 -7.45 21.82
N LEU A 246 -3.61 -8.15 20.70
CA LEU A 246 -2.38 -8.54 20.00
C LEU A 246 -1.59 -7.31 19.54
N LYS A 247 -2.29 -6.30 19.02
CA LYS A 247 -1.66 -5.03 18.62
C LYS A 247 -1.12 -4.24 19.83
N ALA A 248 -1.85 -4.20 20.94
CA ALA A 248 -1.36 -3.57 22.16
C ALA A 248 -0.15 -4.31 22.74
N LYS A 249 -0.15 -5.64 22.70
CA LYS A 249 0.98 -6.47 23.16
C LYS A 249 2.22 -6.31 22.26
N SER A 250 2.04 -6.24 20.94
CA SER A 250 3.16 -5.93 20.04
C SER A 250 3.71 -4.53 20.28
N ASP A 251 2.82 -3.55 20.53
CA ASP A 251 3.24 -2.17 20.77
C ASP A 251 3.95 -2.05 22.14
N GLU A 252 3.57 -2.83 23.17
CA GLU A 252 4.29 -2.92 24.46
C GLU A 252 5.64 -3.64 24.35
N GLU A 253 5.72 -4.73 23.61
CA GLU A 253 6.96 -5.48 23.36
C GLU A 253 7.99 -4.59 22.66
N LEU A 254 7.57 -3.84 21.64
CA LEU A 254 8.43 -2.86 20.96
C LEU A 254 8.92 -1.74 21.89
N VAL A 255 8.09 -1.29 22.83
CA VAL A 255 8.49 -0.25 23.81
C VAL A 255 9.48 -0.78 24.84
N LEU A 256 9.34 -2.04 25.26
CA LEU A 256 10.30 -2.69 26.17
C LEU A 256 11.66 -2.89 25.47
N ASP A 257 11.66 -3.36 24.22
CA ASP A 257 12.88 -3.54 23.43
C ASP A 257 13.64 -2.23 23.23
N LEU A 258 12.92 -1.13 22.99
CA LEU A 258 13.50 0.20 22.88
C LEU A 258 14.13 0.66 24.20
N ARG A 259 13.45 0.47 25.33
CA ARG A 259 13.97 0.82 26.66
C ARG A 259 15.20 -0.01 27.03
N GLU A 260 15.23 -1.29 26.67
CA GLU A 260 16.40 -2.14 26.89
C GLU A 260 17.59 -1.71 26.02
N ALA A 261 17.35 -1.31 24.78
CA ALA A 261 18.38 -0.76 23.90
C ALA A 261 18.93 0.59 24.41
N GLU A 262 18.07 1.45 24.96
CA GLU A 262 18.48 2.71 25.60
C GLU A 262 19.29 2.46 26.87
N LYS A 263 18.86 1.52 27.72
CA LYS A 263 19.59 1.15 28.95
C LYS A 263 20.99 0.62 28.62
N LYS A 264 21.12 -0.26 27.61
CA LYS A 264 22.42 -0.75 27.13
C LYS A 264 23.33 0.38 26.65
N LYS A 265 22.78 1.41 25.99
CA LYS A 265 23.57 2.59 25.57
C LYS A 265 24.04 3.41 26.77
N VAL A 266 23.19 3.59 27.78
CA VAL A 266 23.54 4.32 29.01
C VAL A 266 24.60 3.57 29.82
N ASP A 267 24.45 2.25 29.98
CA ASP A 267 25.43 1.41 30.69
C ASP A 267 26.79 1.42 29.97
N ALA A 268 26.80 1.45 28.62
CA ALA A 268 28.02 1.58 27.83
C ALA A 268 28.73 2.94 28.02
N LEU A 269 27.97 4.02 28.27
CA LEU A 269 28.54 5.35 28.55
C LEU A 269 29.04 5.50 29.98
N LEU A 270 28.39 4.83 30.94
CA LEU A 270 28.80 4.84 32.35
C LEU A 270 29.98 3.90 32.63
N GLY A 271 30.18 2.85 31.84
CA GLY A 271 31.34 1.95 31.94
C GLY A 271 32.65 2.51 31.34
N THR A 272 32.59 3.67 30.70
CA THR A 272 33.75 4.37 30.10
C THR A 272 34.27 5.56 30.93
N LEU A 273 33.76 5.73 32.15
CA LEU A 273 34.24 6.64 33.19
C LEU A 273 34.90 5.84 34.33
#